data_AF-A0A5S3WMU4-F1
#
_entry.id   AF-A0A5S3WMU4-F1
#
_cell.length_a   1.000
_cell.length_b   1.000
_cell.length_c   1.000
_cell.angle_alpha   90.00
_cell.angle_beta   90.00
_cell.angle_gamma   90.00
#
_symmetry.space_group_name_H-M   'P 1'
#
loop_
_entity.id
_entity.type
_entity.pdbx_description
1 polymer ?
#
loop_
_entity_poly.entity_id
_entity_poly.type
_entity_poly.pdbx_seq_one_letter_code
_entity_poly.pdbx_strand_id
1 'polypeptide(L)'
;MMLDLGLILAGIAMLTLGGEALIRGAVAAARRLRVSPLLSGLMIVGFGTSAPELVVSMDAAAQAQPDVAIGNVLGSNIFNILGILGVSALLQPLPAHPRVLQFDLWVLLASAFILLFFLFTGRRLSRLEGGVLLSAYIAYLILSFKVFGS
;
A
#
# COMPACT_ATOMS: atom_id res chain seq x y z
N MET A 1 6.64 -21.30 -22.37
CA MET A 1 7.80 -20.76 -21.64
C MET A 1 8.23 -19.38 -22.13
N MET A 2 8.71 -19.19 -23.37
CA MET A 2 9.09 -17.83 -23.85
C MET A 2 7.89 -16.88 -23.98
N LEU A 3 6.74 -17.39 -24.40
CA LEU A 3 5.49 -16.62 -24.49
C LEU A 3 5.00 -16.19 -23.10
N ASP A 4 5.03 -17.10 -22.12
CA ASP A 4 4.64 -16.81 -20.74
C ASP A 4 5.56 -15.75 -20.11
N LEU A 5 6.87 -15.85 -20.33
CA LEU A 5 7.82 -14.83 -19.89
C LEU A 5 7.54 -13.47 -20.53
N GLY A 6 7.22 -13.46 -21.83
CA GLY A 6 6.82 -12.24 -22.54
C GLY A 6 5.55 -11.62 -21.96
N LEU A 7 4.54 -12.43 -21.64
CA LEU A 7 3.30 -11.99 -21.01
C LEU A 7 3.53 -11.44 -19.59
N ILE A 8 4.40 -12.07 -18.79
CA ILE A 8 4.77 -11.59 -17.45
C ILE A 8 5.43 -10.21 -17.57
N LEU A 9 6.42 -10.05 -18.43
CA LEU A 9 7.12 -8.77 -18.62
C LEU A 9 6.18 -7.68 -19.12
N ALA A 10 5.32 -7.99 -20.08
CA ALA A 10 4.32 -7.06 -20.59
C ALA A 10 3.29 -6.67 -19.51
N GLY A 11 2.84 -7.63 -18.71
CA GLY A 11 1.93 -7.40 -17.58
C GLY A 11 2.53 -6.49 -16.52
N ILE A 12 3.78 -6.74 -16.12
CA ILE A 12 4.52 -5.87 -15.19
C ILE A 12 4.62 -4.46 -15.76
N ALA A 13 5.06 -4.31 -17.02
CA ALA A 13 5.19 -3.01 -17.65
C ALA A 13 3.85 -2.25 -17.70
N MET A 14 2.77 -2.91 -18.09
CA MET A 14 1.44 -2.30 -18.15
C MET A 14 0.93 -1.89 -16.78
N LEU A 15 1.10 -2.73 -15.75
CA LEU A 15 0.71 -2.42 -14.39
C LEU A 15 1.49 -1.22 -13.82
N THR A 16 2.81 -1.19 -14.03
CA THR A 16 3.66 -0.08 -13.57
C THR A 16 3.30 1.23 -14.26
N LEU A 17 3.18 1.22 -15.60
CA LEU A 17 2.83 2.41 -16.37
C LEU A 17 1.41 2.91 -16.05
N GLY A 18 0.46 1.98 -15.87
CA GLY A 18 -0.90 2.30 -15.45
C GLY A 18 -0.96 2.94 -14.07
N GLY A 19 -0.24 2.38 -13.10
CA GLY A 19 -0.11 2.97 -11.75
C GLY A 19 0.51 4.37 -11.77
N GLU A 20 1.57 4.56 -12.56
CA GLU A 20 2.22 5.87 -12.69
C GLU A 20 1.31 6.90 -13.39
N ALA A 21 0.57 6.49 -14.41
CA ALA A 21 -0.44 7.33 -15.07
C ALA A 21 -1.56 7.74 -14.10
N LEU A 22 -2.03 6.80 -13.26
CA LEU A 22 -3.03 7.06 -12.22
C LEU A 22 -2.54 8.11 -11.21
N ILE A 23 -1.31 7.97 -10.69
CA ILE A 23 -0.71 8.94 -9.76
C ILE A 23 -0.65 10.32 -10.40
N ARG A 24 -0.11 10.42 -11.62
CA ARG A 24 0.02 11.70 -12.34
C ARG A 24 -1.33 12.39 -12.54
N GLY A 25 -2.35 11.62 -12.96
CA GLY A 25 -3.71 12.12 -13.14
C GLY A 25 -4.33 12.60 -11.83
N ALA A 26 -4.21 11.82 -10.76
CA ALA A 26 -4.77 12.16 -9.46
C ALA A 26 -4.07 13.38 -8.82
N VAL A 27 -2.75 13.50 -8.92
CA VAL A 27 -2.01 14.69 -8.47
C VAL A 27 -2.38 15.93 -9.29
N ALA A 28 -2.60 15.79 -10.60
CA ALA A 28 -3.09 16.89 -11.43
C ALA A 28 -4.50 17.34 -11.02
N ALA A 29 -5.40 16.41 -10.72
CA ALA A 29 -6.74 16.71 -10.23
C ALA A 29 -6.73 17.39 -8.85
N ALA A 30 -5.95 16.89 -7.90
CA ALA A 30 -5.82 17.46 -6.57
C ALA A 30 -5.30 18.91 -6.57
N ARG A 31 -4.34 19.21 -7.45
CA ARG A 31 -3.87 20.59 -7.67
C ARG A 31 -4.96 21.52 -8.17
N ARG A 32 -5.82 21.06 -9.09
CA ARG A 32 -6.98 21.84 -9.57
C ARG A 32 -8.00 22.08 -8.47
N LEU A 33 -8.15 21.12 -7.56
CA LEU A 33 -9.06 21.19 -6.41
C LEU A 33 -8.47 21.91 -5.18
N ARG A 34 -7.25 22.47 -5.28
CA ARG A 34 -6.54 23.18 -4.19
C ARG A 34 -6.38 22.35 -2.92
N VAL A 35 -6.22 21.03 -3.06
CA VAL A 35 -5.91 20.12 -1.94
C VAL A 35 -4.47 20.35 -1.48
N SER A 36 -4.19 20.22 -0.17
CA SER A 36 -2.85 20.46 0.37
C SER A 36 -1.80 19.50 -0.23
N PRO A 37 -0.55 19.95 -0.44
CA PRO A 37 0.52 19.11 -0.95
C PRO A 37 0.83 17.90 -0.06
N LEU A 38 0.70 18.06 1.26
CA LEU A 38 0.91 17.00 2.25
C LEU A 38 -0.12 15.86 2.05
N LEU A 39 -1.38 16.21 1.87
CA LEU A 39 -2.45 15.24 1.67
C LEU A 39 -2.34 14.55 0.30
N SER A 40 -1.94 15.31 -0.72
CA SER A 40 -1.65 14.78 -2.06
C SER A 40 -0.48 13.79 -2.02
N GLY A 41 0.59 14.09 -1.29
CA GLY A 41 1.72 13.18 -1.13
C GLY A 41 1.36 11.91 -0.36
N LEU A 42 0.67 12.03 0.78
CA LEU A 42 0.40 10.88 1.64
C LEU A 42 -0.71 9.97 1.10
N MET A 43 -1.83 10.53 0.62
CA MET A 43 -2.94 9.74 0.12
C MET A 43 -2.78 9.39 -1.36
N ILE A 44 -2.48 10.35 -2.24
CA ILE A 44 -2.55 10.09 -3.68
C ILE A 44 -1.32 9.31 -4.14
N VAL A 45 -0.12 9.70 -3.70
CA VAL A 45 1.09 8.97 -4.09
C VAL A 45 1.12 7.62 -3.39
N GLY A 46 0.89 7.57 -2.07
CA GLY A 46 0.88 6.30 -1.33
C GLY A 46 -0.15 5.28 -1.83
N PHE A 47 -1.37 5.75 -2.16
CA PHE A 47 -2.39 4.88 -2.74
C PHE A 47 -2.06 4.48 -4.18
N GLY A 48 -1.56 5.42 -4.99
CA GLY A 48 -1.26 5.16 -6.38
C GLY A 48 -0.06 4.25 -6.59
N THR A 49 0.95 4.28 -5.71
CA THR A 49 2.06 3.31 -5.76
C THR A 49 1.64 1.92 -5.33
N SER A 50 0.59 1.79 -4.51
CA SER A 50 0.06 0.50 -4.05
C SER A 50 -1.12 0.00 -4.89
N ALA A 51 -1.52 0.75 -5.92
CA ALA A 51 -2.65 0.43 -6.77
C ALA A 51 -2.41 -0.82 -7.63
N PRO A 52 -1.23 -1.01 -8.26
CA PRO A 52 -0.91 -2.26 -8.95
C PRO A 52 -1.04 -3.49 -8.03
N GLU A 53 -0.51 -3.40 -6.81
CA GLU A 53 -0.54 -4.45 -5.80
C GLU A 53 -1.98 -4.74 -5.38
N LEU A 54 -2.81 -3.71 -5.20
CA LEU A 54 -4.23 -3.87 -4.91
C LEU A 54 -4.94 -4.65 -6.03
N VAL A 55 -4.69 -4.29 -7.29
CA VAL A 55 -5.29 -4.97 -8.45
C VAL A 55 -4.86 -6.43 -8.50
N VAL A 56 -3.56 -6.72 -8.32
CA VAL A 56 -3.03 -8.09 -8.31
C VAL A 56 -3.61 -8.91 -7.14
N SER A 57 -3.69 -8.34 -5.94
CA SER A 57 -4.28 -9.02 -4.78
C SER A 57 -5.78 -9.26 -4.94
N MET A 58 -6.53 -8.30 -5.53
CA MET A 58 -7.96 -8.46 -5.80
C MET A 58 -8.21 -9.55 -6.86
N ASP A 59 -7.42 -9.57 -7.93
CA ASP A 59 -7.51 -10.59 -8.97
C ASP A 59 -7.19 -11.99 -8.41
N ALA A 60 -6.10 -12.14 -7.67
CA ALA A 60 -5.74 -13.39 -7.00
C ALA A 60 -6.84 -13.88 -6.02
N ALA A 61 -7.43 -12.96 -5.24
CA ALA A 61 -8.53 -13.29 -4.35
C ALA A 61 -9.80 -13.71 -5.13
N ALA A 62 -10.11 -13.06 -6.25
CA ALA A 62 -11.24 -13.40 -7.12
C ALA A 62 -11.05 -14.77 -7.79
N GLN A 63 -9.81 -15.15 -8.10
CA GLN A 63 -9.45 -16.48 -8.62
C GLN A 63 -9.38 -17.58 -7.55
N ALA A 64 -9.87 -17.32 -6.33
CA ALA A 64 -9.83 -18.24 -5.19
C ALA A 64 -8.39 -18.67 -4.80
N GLN A 65 -7.41 -17.79 -5.00
CA GLN A 65 -6.01 -17.96 -4.60
C GLN A 65 -5.63 -16.98 -3.48
N PRO A 66 -6.22 -17.11 -2.27
CA PRO A 66 -6.02 -16.16 -1.17
C PRO A 66 -4.56 -16.10 -0.69
N ASP A 67 -3.82 -17.21 -0.79
CA ASP A 67 -2.42 -17.28 -0.38
C ASP A 67 -1.54 -16.38 -1.25
N VAL A 68 -1.85 -16.28 -2.56
CA VAL A 68 -1.17 -15.37 -3.50
C VAL A 68 -1.51 -13.93 -3.17
N ALA A 69 -2.78 -13.63 -2.88
CA ALA A 69 -3.21 -12.28 -2.50
C ALA A 69 -2.53 -11.79 -1.22
N ILE A 70 -2.45 -12.64 -0.19
CA ILE A 70 -1.77 -12.34 1.08
C ILE A 70 -0.26 -12.25 0.87
N GLY A 71 0.33 -13.15 0.09
CA GLY A 71 1.74 -13.13 -0.26
C GLY A 71 2.15 -11.84 -0.96
N ASN A 72 1.32 -11.33 -1.87
CA ASN A 72 1.55 -10.04 -2.52
C ASN A 72 1.53 -8.87 -1.51
N VAL A 73 0.56 -8.82 -0.60
CA VAL A 73 0.46 -7.75 0.41
C VAL A 73 1.65 -7.79 1.39
N LEU A 74 1.97 -8.96 1.95
CA LEU A 74 3.06 -9.10 2.92
C LEU A 74 4.42 -8.89 2.24
N GLY A 75 4.64 -9.52 1.08
CA GLY A 75 5.88 -9.41 0.32
C GLY A 75 6.20 -7.98 -0.09
N SER A 76 5.21 -7.23 -0.58
CA SER A 76 5.39 -5.84 -0.99
C SER A 76 5.74 -4.93 0.19
N ASN A 77 5.09 -5.09 1.35
CA ASN A 77 5.43 -4.31 2.55
C ASN A 77 6.83 -4.64 3.09
N ILE A 78 7.21 -5.92 3.11
CA ILE A 78 8.56 -6.34 3.51
C ILE A 78 9.60 -5.78 2.55
N PHE A 79 9.37 -5.86 1.24
CA PHE A 79 10.28 -5.31 0.23
C PHE A 79 10.39 -3.78 0.32
N ASN A 80 9.28 -3.08 0.57
CA ASN A 80 9.30 -1.62 0.72
C ASN A 80 10.12 -1.17 1.94
N ILE A 81 9.98 -1.86 3.07
CA ILE A 81 10.68 -1.50 4.32
C ILE A 81 12.15 -1.97 4.28
N LEU A 82 12.41 -3.22 3.94
CA LEU A 82 13.76 -3.80 4.01
C LEU A 82 14.57 -3.55 2.74
N GLY A 83 13.93 -3.65 1.58
CA GLY A 83 14.56 -3.43 0.28
C GLY A 83 14.71 -1.95 -0.02
N ILE A 84 13.60 -1.26 -0.29
CA ILE A 84 13.64 0.13 -0.77
C ILE A 84 14.14 1.07 0.34
N LEU A 85 13.48 1.10 1.50
CA LEU A 85 13.82 1.99 2.59
C LEU A 85 15.18 1.62 3.21
N GLY A 86 15.44 0.33 3.42
CA GLY A 86 16.71 -0.16 3.95
C GLY A 86 17.91 0.21 3.07
N VAL A 87 17.85 -0.04 1.75
CA VAL A 87 18.91 0.37 0.82
C VAL A 87 19.02 1.89 0.76
N SER A 88 17.90 2.62 0.72
CA SER A 88 17.93 4.09 0.70
C SER A 88 18.61 4.69 1.93
N ALA A 89 18.38 4.11 3.12
CA ALA A 89 19.01 4.53 4.38
C ALA A 89 20.52 4.24 4.44
N LEU A 90 20.99 3.20 3.74
CA LEU A 90 22.43 2.92 3.60
C LEU A 90 23.12 3.93 2.68
N LEU A 91 22.42 4.43 1.65
CA LEU A 91 22.97 5.36 0.68
C LEU A 91 22.98 6.81 1.21
N GLN A 92 21.95 7.22 1.95
CA GLN A 92 21.86 8.56 2.52
C GLN A 92 21.04 8.58 3.82
N PRO A 93 21.33 9.48 4.77
CA PRO A 93 20.48 9.68 5.94
C PRO A 93 19.06 10.08 5.53
N LEU A 94 18.07 9.34 6.04
CA LEU A 94 16.65 9.60 5.82
C LEU A 94 16.05 10.22 7.10
N PRO A 95 15.96 11.55 7.21
CA PRO A 95 15.33 12.17 8.36
C PRO A 95 13.84 11.80 8.39
N ALA A 96 13.44 11.05 9.43
CA ALA A 96 12.05 10.71 9.65
C ALA A 96 11.30 11.91 10.23
N HIS A 97 10.19 12.30 9.61
CA HIS A 97 9.32 13.34 10.14
C HIS A 97 8.77 12.90 11.52
N PRO A 98 8.69 13.77 12.54
CA PRO A 98 8.24 13.39 13.89
C PRO A 98 6.90 12.64 13.92
N ARG A 99 5.97 13.06 13.06
CA ARG A 99 4.69 12.37 12.82
C ARG A 99 4.84 10.87 12.52
N VAL A 100 5.80 10.51 11.66
CA VAL A 100 6.03 9.11 11.27
C VAL A 100 6.40 8.29 12.50
N LEU A 101 7.30 8.81 13.34
CA LEU A 101 7.78 8.13 14.54
C LEU A 101 6.73 8.07 15.66
N GLN A 102 5.90 9.10 15.78
CA GLN A 102 4.93 9.22 16.87
C GLN A 102 3.56 8.60 16.55
N PHE A 103 3.23 8.43 15.28
CA PHE A 103 1.89 7.99 14.88
C PHE A 103 1.90 6.93 13.78
N ASP A 104 2.40 7.26 12.58
CA ASP A 104 2.22 6.38 11.41
C ASP A 104 2.91 5.01 11.60
N LEU A 105 4.08 4.98 12.24
CA LEU A 105 4.81 3.75 12.57
C LEU A 105 4.02 2.85 13.53
N TRP A 106 3.37 3.42 14.55
CA TRP A 106 2.59 2.64 15.51
C TRP A 106 1.33 2.05 14.88
N VAL A 107 0.68 2.80 13.98
CA VAL A 107 -0.46 2.28 13.21
C VAL A 107 -0.02 1.14 12.28
N LEU A 108 1.14 1.29 11.62
CA LEU A 108 1.72 0.24 10.79
C LEU A 108 1.96 -1.03 11.62
N LEU A 109 2.64 -0.91 12.76
CA LEU A 109 2.90 -2.06 13.64
C LEU A 109 1.61 -2.71 14.14
N ALA A 110 0.65 -1.91 14.61
CA ALA A 110 -0.64 -2.42 15.09
C ALA A 110 -1.40 -3.18 13.99
N SER A 111 -1.47 -2.62 12.77
CA SER A 111 -2.14 -3.29 11.64
C SER A 111 -1.43 -4.58 11.22
N ALA A 112 -0.09 -4.60 11.25
CA ALA A 112 0.70 -5.80 10.99
C ALA A 112 0.44 -6.90 12.03
N PHE A 113 0.38 -6.54 13.32
CA PHE A 113 0.07 -7.50 14.40
C PHE A 113 -1.36 -8.04 14.30
N ILE A 114 -2.35 -7.19 13.98
CA ILE A 114 -3.74 -7.62 13.77
C ILE A 114 -3.82 -8.60 12.60
N LEU A 115 -3.17 -8.27 11.47
CA LEU A 115 -3.14 -9.14 10.30
C LEU A 115 -2.47 -10.49 10.63
N LEU A 116 -1.34 -10.48 11.34
CA LEU A 116 -0.64 -11.68 11.77
C LEU A 116 -1.51 -12.54 12.69
N PHE A 117 -2.22 -11.91 13.64
CA PHE A 117 -3.13 -12.60 14.54
C PHE A 117 -4.23 -13.32 13.77
N PHE A 118 -4.92 -12.65 12.84
CA PHE A 118 -5.96 -13.25 11.99
C PHE A 118 -5.44 -14.42 11.17
N LEU A 119 -4.24 -14.27 10.57
CA LEU A 119 -3.61 -15.34 9.80
C LEU A 119 -3.26 -16.56 10.67
N PHE A 120 -2.87 -16.35 11.93
CA PHE A 120 -2.54 -17.44 12.84
C PHE A 120 -3.77 -18.23 13.30
N THR A 121 -4.89 -17.55 13.58
CA THR A 121 -6.13 -18.20 14.07
C THR A 121 -6.91 -18.95 12.98
N GLY A 122 -6.91 -18.46 11.74
CA GLY A 122 -7.81 -18.97 10.69
C GLY A 122 -7.15 -19.54 9.44
N ARG A 123 -5.83 -19.37 9.26
CA ARG A 123 -5.06 -19.62 8.01
C ARG A 123 -5.56 -18.90 6.75
N ARG A 124 -6.72 -18.24 6.80
CA ARG A 124 -7.35 -17.48 5.73
C ARG A 124 -8.01 -16.25 6.33
N LEU A 125 -7.96 -15.15 5.59
CA LEU A 125 -8.64 -13.93 5.99
C LEU A 125 -10.14 -14.03 5.64
N SER A 126 -10.98 -14.00 6.66
CA SER A 126 -12.45 -13.98 6.52
C SER A 126 -12.95 -12.58 6.13
N ARG A 127 -14.20 -12.50 5.67
CA ARG A 127 -14.85 -11.23 5.32
C ARG A 127 -14.97 -10.28 6.52
N LEU A 128 -15.13 -10.82 7.73
CA LEU A 128 -15.22 -10.03 8.96
C LEU A 128 -13.86 -9.42 9.30
N GLU A 129 -12.79 -10.22 9.25
CA GLU A 129 -11.41 -9.76 9.51
C GLU A 129 -10.98 -8.71 8.48
N GLY A 130 -11.31 -8.92 7.20
CA GLY A 130 -11.12 -7.92 6.15
C GLY A 130 -11.91 -6.64 6.40
N GLY A 131 -13.15 -6.75 6.89
CA GLY A 131 -13.97 -5.61 7.30
C GLY A 131 -13.38 -4.82 8.47
N VAL A 132 -12.78 -5.50 9.45
CA VAL A 132 -12.06 -4.87 10.56
C VAL A 132 -10.85 -4.09 10.06
N LEU A 133 -10.00 -4.71 9.23
CA LEU A 133 -8.81 -4.06 8.66
C LEU A 133 -9.18 -2.86 7.78
N LEU A 134 -10.22 -3.00 6.94
CA LEU A 134 -10.72 -1.90 6.11
C LEU A 134 -11.26 -0.74 6.96
N SER A 135 -12.01 -1.06 8.02
CA SER A 135 -12.53 -0.03 8.94
C SER A 135 -11.40 0.69 9.67
N ALA A 136 -10.37 -0.05 10.11
CA ALA A 136 -9.17 0.53 10.72
C ALA A 136 -8.42 1.44 9.72
N TYR A 137 -8.32 1.04 8.45
CA TYR A 137 -7.72 1.86 7.40
C TYR A 137 -8.51 3.16 7.16
N ILE A 138 -9.84 3.08 7.07
CA ILE A 138 -10.71 4.27 6.91
C ILE A 138 -10.56 5.21 8.13
N ALA A 139 -10.56 4.64 9.35
CA ALA A 139 -10.36 5.42 10.57
C ALA A 139 -9.00 6.13 10.58
N TYR A 140 -7.93 5.43 10.17
CA TYR A 140 -6.60 6.03 9.99
C TYR A 140 -6.61 7.18 8.98
N LEU A 141 -7.25 7.02 7.82
CA LEU A 141 -7.35 8.09 6.82
C LEU A 141 -8.07 9.33 7.36
N ILE A 142 -9.20 9.14 8.06
CA ILE A 142 -9.98 10.24 8.65
C ILE A 142 -9.16 10.96 9.73
N LEU A 143 -8.51 10.21 10.62
CA LEU A 143 -7.70 10.77 11.70
C LEU A 143 -6.48 11.52 11.13
N SER A 144 -5.81 10.91 10.15
CA SER A 144 -4.71 11.51 9.39
C SER A 144 -5.12 12.85 8.76
N PHE A 145 -6.30 12.91 8.14
CA PHE A 145 -6.82 14.13 7.53
C PHE A 145 -7.17 15.19 8.57
N LYS A 146 -7.86 14.83 9.66
CA LYS A 146 -8.34 15.80 10.66
C LYS A 146 -7.22 16.36 11.54
N VAL A 147 -6.25 15.53 11.91
CA VAL A 147 -5.20 15.90 12.88
C VAL A 147 -4.00 16.54 12.20
N PHE A 148 -3.69 16.15 10.96
CA PHE A 148 -2.47 16.56 10.28
C PHE A 148 -2.71 17.18 8.89
N GLY A 149 -3.96 17.28 8.44
CA GLY A 149 -4.33 17.90 7.16
C GLY A 149 -4.50 19.41 7.22
N SER A 150 -4.45 20.00 8.42
CA SER A 150 -4.48 21.46 8.69
C SER A 150 -3.09 22.05 8.79
#